data_AF-A0A150XGG2-F1
#
_entry.id   AF-A0A150XGG2-F1
#
_cell.length_a   1.000
_cell.length_b   1.000
_cell.length_c   1.000
_cell.angle_alpha   90.00
_cell.angle_beta   90.00
_cell.angle_gamma   90.00
#
_symmetry.space_group_name_H-M   'P 1'
#
loop_
_entity.id
_entity.type
_entity.pdbx_description
1 polymer ?
#
loop_
_entity_poly.entity_id
_entity_poly.type
_entity_poly.pdbx_seq_one_letter_code
_entity_poly.pdbx_strand_id
1 'polypeptide(L)'
;MILQSCFPKDEPSITIINNSDDIIRDVYYWPSRLDTISAQISIESGNKIQDKFNLEEVETDGSYLVSFRRGNNTDLEKVNFGYFTLGASLDRSFTLIVMSDTVLVNSK
;
A
#
# COMPACT_ATOMS: atom_id res chain seq x y z
N MET A 1 28.77 -2.37 -15.46
CA MET A 1 28.97 -1.71 -14.16
C MET A 1 27.64 -1.76 -13.45
N ILE A 2 27.44 -2.73 -12.56
CA ILE A 2 26.20 -2.82 -11.78
C ILE A 2 26.36 -1.79 -10.66
N LEU A 3 25.64 -0.68 -10.77
CA LEU A 3 25.44 0.23 -9.64
C LEU A 3 24.62 -0.55 -8.61
N GLN A 4 25.27 -1.26 -7.70
CA GLN A 4 24.62 -1.71 -6.47
C GLN A 4 24.33 -0.45 -5.65
N SER A 5 23.14 0.10 -5.85
CA SER A 5 22.61 1.14 -5.00
C SER A 5 22.48 0.59 -3.58
N CYS A 6 22.89 1.41 -2.60
CA CYS A 6 22.74 1.13 -1.17
C CYS A 6 21.27 1.24 -0.72
N PHE A 7 20.32 0.68 -1.47
CA PHE A 7 18.95 0.65 -1.01
C PHE A 7 18.82 -0.40 0.10
N PRO A 8 18.28 -0.02 1.27
CA PRO A 8 17.97 -1.00 2.30
C PRO A 8 17.05 -2.06 1.70
N LYS A 9 17.43 -3.32 1.83
CA LYS A 9 16.66 -4.48 1.38
C LYS A 9 15.49 -4.79 2.33
N ASP A 10 15.30 -3.97 3.35
CA ASP A 10 14.21 -4.10 4.30
C ASP A 10 12.90 -3.79 3.59
N GLU A 11 11.94 -4.71 3.71
CA GLU A 11 10.59 -4.54 3.21
C GLU A 11 9.95 -3.24 3.77
N PRO A 12 9.45 -2.34 2.91
CA PRO A 12 8.84 -1.11 3.38
C PRO A 12 7.53 -1.42 4.10
N SER A 13 7.31 -0.73 5.20
CA SER A 13 6.09 -0.89 6.00
C SER A 13 4.92 -0.11 5.41
N ILE A 14 3.71 -0.63 5.60
CA ILE A 14 2.47 0.04 5.25
C ILE A 14 1.56 0.12 6.48
N THR A 15 0.99 1.30 6.71
CA THR A 15 -0.10 1.50 7.66
C THR A 15 -1.29 2.05 6.89
N ILE A 16 -2.45 1.41 7.00
CA ILE A 16 -3.70 1.90 6.42
C ILE A 16 -4.63 2.27 7.58
N ILE A 17 -5.06 3.52 7.62
CA ILE A 17 -5.90 4.10 8.67
C ILE A 17 -7.24 4.47 8.04
N ASN A 18 -8.33 4.01 8.65
CA ASN A 18 -9.67 4.44 8.25
C ASN A 18 -10.11 5.61 9.14
N ASN A 19 -10.03 6.83 8.60
CA ASN A 19 -10.55 8.06 9.20
C ASN A 19 -11.85 8.52 8.53
N SER A 20 -12.50 7.65 7.76
CA SER A 20 -13.82 7.92 7.19
C SER A 20 -14.91 7.50 8.17
N ASP A 21 -16.14 7.94 7.90
CA ASP A 21 -17.31 7.57 8.71
C ASP A 21 -17.79 6.13 8.45
N ASP A 22 -17.36 5.52 7.33
CA ASP A 22 -17.75 4.19 6.88
C ASP A 22 -16.69 3.13 7.18
N ILE A 23 -17.10 1.86 7.30
CA ILE A 23 -16.17 0.73 7.22
C ILE A 23 -15.55 0.66 5.82
N ILE A 24 -14.25 0.38 5.72
CA ILE A 24 -13.63 -0.01 4.45
C ILE A 24 -13.46 -1.52 4.41
N ARG A 25 -13.85 -2.13 3.30
CA ARG A 25 -13.89 -3.58 3.08
C ARG A 25 -13.01 -3.97 1.92
N ASP A 26 -12.69 -5.26 1.82
CA ASP A 26 -11.94 -5.84 0.71
C ASP A 26 -10.62 -5.08 0.50
N VAL A 27 -9.87 -4.87 1.59
CA VAL A 27 -8.64 -4.08 1.55
C VAL A 27 -7.52 -4.95 1.03
N TYR A 28 -6.98 -4.57 -0.10
CA TYR A 28 -5.88 -5.26 -0.76
C TYR A 28 -4.70 -4.31 -0.95
N TYR A 29 -3.48 -4.81 -0.77
CA TYR A 29 -2.29 -4.02 -1.05
C TYR A 29 -1.18 -4.90 -1.64
N TRP A 30 -0.48 -4.39 -2.65
CA TRP A 30 0.55 -5.14 -3.38
C TRP A 30 1.50 -4.21 -4.17
N PRO A 31 2.71 -4.68 -4.52
CA PRO A 31 3.54 -4.04 -5.53
C PRO A 31 2.94 -4.23 -6.92
N SER A 32 2.93 -3.20 -7.77
CA SER A 32 2.30 -3.22 -9.10
C SER A 32 2.91 -4.18 -10.13
N ARG A 33 4.01 -4.85 -9.77
CA ARG A 33 4.72 -5.86 -10.58
C ARG A 33 4.52 -7.29 -10.09
N LEU A 34 3.75 -7.49 -9.04
CA LEU A 34 3.38 -8.81 -8.54
C LEU A 34 1.87 -9.01 -8.62
N ASP A 35 1.48 -10.27 -8.82
CA ASP A 35 0.09 -10.71 -8.66
C ASP A 35 -0.21 -11.12 -7.21
N THR A 36 0.81 -11.13 -6.33
CA THR A 36 0.68 -11.46 -4.91
C THR A 36 -0.03 -10.32 -4.19
N ILE A 37 -1.27 -10.59 -3.80
CA ILE A 37 -2.13 -9.64 -3.11
C ILE A 37 -2.19 -9.99 -1.63
N SER A 38 -1.67 -9.09 -0.78
CA SER A 38 -1.99 -9.16 0.64
C SER A 38 -3.41 -8.65 0.85
N ALA A 39 -4.17 -9.35 1.69
CA ALA A 39 -5.60 -9.10 1.88
C ALA A 39 -5.95 -8.91 3.35
N GLN A 40 -6.78 -7.91 3.62
CA GLN A 40 -7.48 -7.74 4.87
C GLN A 40 -8.98 -7.55 4.62
N ILE A 41 -9.80 -8.22 5.44
CA ILE A 41 -11.25 -8.32 5.20
C ILE A 41 -11.92 -6.94 5.34
N SER A 42 -11.61 -6.21 6.40
CA SER A 42 -12.15 -4.87 6.64
C SER A 42 -11.35 -4.08 7.67
N ILE A 43 -11.58 -2.76 7.70
CA ILE A 43 -11.05 -1.82 8.70
C ILE A 43 -12.21 -0.92 9.14
N GLU A 44 -12.64 -1.05 10.39
CA GLU A 44 -13.67 -0.19 10.98
C GLU A 44 -13.22 1.27 11.05
N SER A 45 -14.19 2.19 11.12
CA SER A 45 -13.91 3.61 11.32
C SER A 45 -13.09 3.83 12.60
N GLY A 46 -12.04 4.66 12.50
CA GLY A 46 -11.09 4.96 13.58
C GLY A 46 -10.00 3.90 13.79
N ASN A 47 -10.08 2.75 13.11
CA ASN A 47 -9.08 1.69 13.23
C ASN A 47 -7.99 1.77 12.15
N LYS A 48 -6.92 1.01 12.38
CA LYS A 48 -5.79 0.91 11.47
C LYS A 48 -5.26 -0.51 11.37
N ILE A 49 -4.53 -0.76 10.29
CA ILE A 49 -3.79 -1.99 10.06
C ILE A 49 -2.34 -1.65 9.76
N GLN A 50 -1.43 -2.56 10.09
CA GLN A 50 0.00 -2.37 9.88
C GLN A 50 0.58 -3.66 9.32
N ASP A 51 1.33 -3.53 8.24
CA ASP A 51 1.96 -4.67 7.56
C ASP A 51 3.21 -4.21 6.79
N LYS A 52 3.74 -5.08 5.94
CA LYS A 52 4.86 -4.78 5.04
C LYS A 52 4.58 -5.23 3.61
N PHE A 53 5.23 -4.59 2.66
CA PHE A 53 5.26 -5.07 1.28
C PHE A 53 6.37 -6.09 1.09
N ASN A 54 6.03 -7.24 0.51
CA ASN A 54 7.02 -8.18 0.02
C ASN A 54 7.47 -7.78 -1.39
N LEU A 55 8.77 -7.55 -1.58
CA LEU A 55 9.39 -7.18 -2.87
C LEU A 55 10.44 -8.22 -3.33
N GLU A 56 10.55 -9.37 -2.66
CA GLU A 56 11.64 -10.33 -2.88
C GLU A 56 11.72 -10.82 -4.34
N GLU A 57 10.59 -10.94 -5.02
CA GLU A 57 10.49 -11.42 -6.41
C GLU A 57 10.41 -10.28 -7.46
N VAL A 58 10.55 -9.02 -7.05
CA VAL A 58 10.41 -7.86 -7.94
C VAL A 58 11.76 -7.47 -8.54
N GLU A 59 11.96 -7.74 -9.82
CA GLU A 59 13.21 -7.39 -10.52
C GLU A 59 13.10 -6.13 -11.39
N THR A 60 11.94 -5.48 -11.43
CA THR A 60 11.67 -4.32 -12.28
C THR A 60 11.14 -3.15 -11.48
N ASP A 61 11.14 -1.97 -12.10
CA ASP A 61 10.61 -0.75 -11.52
C ASP A 61 9.08 -0.75 -11.45
N GLY A 62 8.55 -0.13 -10.41
CA GLY A 62 7.11 -0.07 -10.18
C GLY A 62 6.71 0.80 -9.00
N SER A 63 5.48 0.57 -8.54
CA SER A 63 4.81 1.38 -7.53
C SER A 63 3.95 0.51 -6.62
N TYR A 64 3.43 1.09 -5.55
CA TYR A 64 2.55 0.39 -4.63
C TYR A 64 1.10 0.67 -4.96
N LEU A 65 0.27 -0.35 -4.78
CA LEU A 65 -1.16 -0.28 -4.99
C LEU A 65 -1.88 -0.66 -3.71
N VAL A 66 -2.94 0.10 -3.41
CA VAL A 66 -3.95 -0.26 -2.42
C VAL A 66 -5.31 -0.18 -3.09
N SER A 67 -6.18 -1.14 -2.81
CA SER A 67 -7.58 -1.06 -3.21
C SER A 67 -8.51 -1.45 -2.07
N PHE A 68 -9.70 -0.88 -2.07
CA PHE A 68 -10.73 -1.13 -1.06
C PHE A 68 -12.10 -0.69 -1.57
N ARG A 69 -13.16 -1.06 -0.84
CA ARG A 69 -14.53 -0.54 -1.02
C ARG A 69 -14.97 0.19 0.23
N ARG A 70 -15.68 1.32 0.09
CA ARG A 70 -16.28 2.06 1.22
C ARG A 70 -17.70 1.62 1.50
N GLY A 71 -18.05 1.47 2.77
CA GLY A 71 -19.41 1.24 3.21
C GLY A 71 -20.04 0.07 2.46
N ASN A 72 -21.16 0.28 1.78
CA ASN A 72 -21.82 -0.70 0.90
C ASN A 72 -21.60 -0.42 -0.60
N ASN A 73 -20.64 0.45 -0.96
CA ASN A 73 -20.36 0.73 -2.36
C ASN A 73 -19.85 -0.53 -3.08
N THR A 74 -20.27 -0.69 -4.33
CA THR A 74 -19.82 -1.76 -5.23
C THR A 74 -18.48 -1.42 -5.87
N ASP A 75 -18.21 -0.13 -6.04
CA ASP A 75 -17.05 0.37 -6.76
C ASP A 75 -15.77 0.15 -5.94
N LEU A 76 -14.75 -0.38 -6.62
CA LEU A 76 -13.43 -0.60 -6.04
C LEU A 76 -12.59 0.66 -6.25
N GLU A 77 -12.22 1.31 -5.16
CA GLU A 77 -11.26 2.41 -5.18
C GLU A 77 -9.85 1.86 -5.30
N LYS A 78 -9.01 2.51 -6.10
CA LYS A 78 -7.59 2.13 -6.29
C LYS A 78 -6.71 3.35 -6.07
N VAL A 79 -5.70 3.19 -5.24
CA VAL A 79 -4.71 4.21 -4.92
C VAL A 79 -3.35 3.70 -5.36
N ASN A 80 -2.68 4.46 -6.21
CA ASN A 80 -1.32 4.19 -6.66
C ASN A 80 -0.37 5.23 -6.03
N PHE A 81 0.70 4.78 -5.41
CA PHE A 81 1.61 5.64 -4.65
C PHE A 81 3.02 5.03 -4.54
N GLY A 82 3.97 5.88 -4.14
CA GLY A 82 5.36 5.51 -3.93
C GLY A 82 6.03 4.97 -5.20
N TYR A 83 7.30 4.62 -5.05
CA TYR A 83 8.07 4.03 -6.13
C TYR A 83 9.12 3.07 -5.57
N PHE A 84 9.40 2.01 -6.33
CA PHE A 84 10.55 1.15 -6.11
C PHE A 84 11.28 0.94 -7.43
N THR A 85 12.59 0.74 -7.33
CA THR A 85 13.44 0.39 -8.47
C THR A 85 14.11 -0.95 -8.22
N LEU A 86 14.00 -1.87 -9.18
CA LEU A 86 14.60 -3.21 -9.10
C LEU A 86 14.35 -3.91 -7.74
N GLY A 87 13.09 -3.87 -7.26
CA GLY A 87 12.68 -4.48 -5.98
C GLY A 87 13.12 -3.75 -4.72
N ALA A 88 13.76 -2.59 -4.86
CA ALA A 88 14.18 -1.78 -3.73
C ALA A 88 13.33 -0.52 -3.61
N SER A 89 12.67 -0.35 -2.47
CA SER A 89 11.82 0.81 -2.20
C SER A 89 12.64 2.09 -2.04
N LEU A 90 12.10 3.21 -2.54
CA LEU A 90 12.67 4.53 -2.28
C LEU A 90 12.33 5.04 -0.87
N ASP A 91 11.18 4.65 -0.33
CA ASP A 91 10.71 5.02 1.00
C ASP A 91 10.66 3.79 1.90
N ARG A 92 10.89 3.95 3.20
CA ARG A 92 10.87 2.85 4.18
C ARG A 92 9.48 2.59 4.76
N SER A 93 8.60 3.57 4.69
CA SER A 93 7.26 3.46 5.25
C SER A 93 6.24 4.29 4.51
N PHE A 94 5.02 3.76 4.42
CA PHE A 94 3.86 4.43 3.85
C PHE A 94 2.73 4.46 4.88
N THR A 95 2.07 5.61 5.01
CA THR A 95 0.82 5.75 5.77
C THR A 95 -0.27 6.23 4.83
N LEU A 96 -1.25 5.37 4.58
CA LEU A 96 -2.47 5.71 3.87
C LEU A 96 -3.56 6.06 4.88
N ILE A 97 -4.19 7.20 4.70
CA ILE A 97 -5.29 7.68 5.54
C ILE A 97 -6.51 7.83 4.64
N VAL A 98 -7.47 6.93 4.81
CA VAL A 98 -8.73 6.98 4.07
C VAL A 98 -9.68 7.94 4.80
N MET A 99 -9.91 9.10 4.20
CA MET A 99 -10.88 10.13 4.62
C MET A 99 -12.19 9.93 3.86
N SER A 100 -13.33 10.46 4.30
CA SER A 100 -14.66 10.19 3.70
C SER A 100 -14.77 10.38 2.18
N ASP A 101 -14.01 11.28 1.56
CA ASP A 101 -14.01 11.57 0.12
C ASP A 101 -12.62 11.57 -0.54
N THR A 102 -11.59 11.20 0.22
CA THR A 102 -10.20 11.33 -0.22
C THR A 102 -9.29 10.29 0.42
N VAL A 103 -8.13 10.05 -0.17
CA VAL A 103 -7.06 9.25 0.45
C VAL A 103 -5.80 10.10 0.50
N LEU A 104 -5.24 10.24 1.70
CA LEU A 104 -3.95 10.91 1.92
C LEU A 104 -2.85 9.85 1.98
N VAL A 105 -1.72 10.13 1.35
CA VAL A 105 -0.55 9.25 1.38
C VAL A 105 0.66 10.02 1.89
N ASN A 106 1.29 9.50 2.95
CA ASN A 106 2.53 10.02 3.49
C ASN A 106 3.62 8.95 3.40
N SER A 107 4.84 9.34 3.02
CA SER A 107 6.00 8.45 2.97
C SER A 107 7.20 9.01 3.74
N LYS A 108 8.11 8.13 4.16
CA LYS A 108 9.37 8.45 4.86
C LYS A 108 10.46 7.47 4.49
#